data_AF-A0A6B4JKX5-F1
#
_entry.id   AF-A0A6B4JKX5-F1
#
_cell.length_a   1.000
_cell.length_b   1.000
_cell.length_c   1.000
_cell.angle_alpha   90.00
_cell.angle_beta   90.00
_cell.angle_gamma   90.00
#
_symmetry.space_group_name_H-M   'P 1'
#
loop_
_entity.id
_entity.type
_entity.pdbx_description
1 polymer ?
#
loop_
_entity_poly.entity_id
_entity_poly.type
_entity_poly.pdbx_seq_one_letter_code
_entity_poly.pdbx_strand_id
1 'polypeptide(L)'
;MEKANIIGINYEPSDTIEKQGKKKDVDKYIKSGYYVKEHRNGYWVLNKPARLIVTLADSSCQRVVNMKNDVCYFYKQQRISEKLVYKFRNDINNGIITIFIDEYGNCLLS
;
A
#
# COMPACT_ATOMS: atom_id res chain seq x y z
N MET A 1 17.00 -8.31 13.82
CA MET A 1 15.66 -8.42 13.21
C MET A 1 14.80 -9.30 14.10
N GLU A 2 13.62 -8.83 14.47
CA GLU A 2 12.65 -9.56 15.29
C GLU A 2 11.49 -10.03 14.41
N LYS A 3 10.89 -11.18 14.74
CA LYS A 3 9.67 -11.64 14.10
C LYS A 3 8.52 -10.70 14.48
N ALA A 4 7.87 -10.11 13.49
CA ALA A 4 6.75 -9.23 13.70
C ALA A 4 5.42 -10.02 13.75
N ASN A 5 4.56 -9.63 14.67
CA ASN A 5 3.17 -10.06 14.72
C ASN A 5 2.31 -9.14 13.85
N ILE A 6 1.48 -9.73 12.99
CA ILE A 6 0.60 -8.95 12.12
C ILE A 6 -0.72 -8.73 12.84
N ILE A 7 -1.05 -7.46 13.08
CA ILE A 7 -2.31 -7.07 13.74
C ILE A 7 -3.39 -6.78 12.69
N GLY A 8 -3.00 -6.22 11.56
CA GLY A 8 -3.96 -5.80 10.53
C GLY A 8 -3.34 -5.72 9.15
N ILE A 9 -4.15 -6.02 8.14
CA ILE A 9 -3.83 -5.85 6.74
C ILE A 9 -4.99 -5.10 6.09
N ASN A 10 -4.71 -3.91 5.56
CA ASN A 10 -5.66 -3.10 4.83
C ASN A 10 -5.15 -2.87 3.40
N TYR A 11 -5.96 -3.22 2.41
CA TYR A 11 -5.65 -2.96 1.02
C TYR A 11 -6.46 -1.76 0.51
N GLU A 12 -5.75 -0.75 0.03
CA GLU A 12 -6.34 0.40 -0.62
C GLU A 12 -6.13 0.26 -2.13
N PRO A 13 -7.18 -0.04 -2.92
CA PRO A 13 -7.03 -0.17 -4.36
C PRO A 13 -6.62 1.16 -4.99
N SER A 14 -5.98 1.08 -6.17
CA SER A 14 -5.72 2.28 -6.96
C SER A 14 -7.04 2.85 -7.45
N ASP A 15 -7.13 4.17 -7.48
CA ASP A 15 -8.30 4.87 -7.99
C ASP A 15 -7.89 5.92 -9.03
N THR A 16 -8.78 6.17 -9.98
CA THR A 16 -8.59 7.19 -11.03
C THR A 16 -9.85 8.03 -11.14
N ILE A 17 -9.68 9.35 -11.06
CA ILE A 17 -10.77 10.31 -11.16
C ILE A 17 -10.49 11.24 -12.32
N GLU A 18 -11.52 11.46 -13.13
CA GLU A 18 -11.51 12.45 -14.19
C GLU A 18 -12.39 13.63 -13.79
N LYS A 19 -11.88 14.86 -13.97
CA LYS A 19 -12.60 16.07 -13.57
C LYS A 19 -12.40 17.20 -14.55
N GLN A 20 -13.49 17.81 -14.99
CA GLN A 20 -13.47 19.11 -15.64
C GLN A 20 -13.52 20.21 -14.58
N GLY A 21 -12.65 21.20 -14.69
CA GLY A 21 -12.64 22.37 -13.80
C GLY A 21 -11.30 23.07 -13.69
N LYS A 22 -11.20 23.90 -12.66
CA LYS A 22 -9.99 24.66 -12.31
C LYS A 22 -9.21 23.91 -11.23
N LYS A 23 -7.95 24.32 -11.01
CA LYS A 23 -7.07 23.76 -9.99
C LYS A 23 -7.73 23.65 -8.60
N LYS A 24 -8.48 24.69 -8.19
CA LYS A 24 -9.23 24.70 -6.92
C LYS A 24 -10.22 23.54 -6.76
N ASP A 25 -10.77 23.03 -7.86
CA ASP A 25 -11.76 21.94 -7.84
C ASP A 25 -11.07 20.58 -7.64
N VAL A 26 -9.78 20.48 -8.00
CA VAL A 26 -8.98 19.27 -7.85
C VAL A 26 -8.12 19.23 -6.58
N ASP A 27 -7.85 20.38 -5.95
CA ASP A 27 -7.00 20.49 -4.75
C ASP A 27 -7.48 19.60 -3.59
N LYS A 28 -8.80 19.39 -3.45
CA LYS A 28 -9.34 18.47 -2.42
C LYS A 28 -8.90 17.02 -2.61
N TYR A 29 -8.78 16.57 -3.86
CA TYR A 29 -8.32 15.22 -4.18
C TYR A 29 -6.81 15.10 -3.94
N ILE A 30 -6.05 16.13 -4.26
CA ILE A 30 -4.61 16.18 -3.97
C ILE A 30 -4.37 16.02 -2.46
N LYS A 31 -5.12 16.77 -1.64
CA LYS A 31 -5.08 16.63 -0.16
C LYS A 31 -5.50 15.24 0.33
N SER A 32 -6.28 14.50 -0.46
CA SER A 32 -6.75 13.14 -0.16
C SER A 32 -5.79 12.06 -0.68
N GLY A 33 -4.63 12.45 -1.20
CA GLY A 33 -3.55 11.55 -1.64
C GLY A 33 -3.57 11.19 -3.13
N TYR A 34 -4.37 11.88 -3.96
CA TYR A 34 -4.28 11.76 -5.41
C TYR A 34 -3.13 12.63 -5.95
N TYR A 35 -2.55 12.24 -7.07
CA TYR A 35 -1.61 13.05 -7.84
C TYR A 35 -2.18 13.32 -9.23
N VAL A 36 -1.77 14.43 -9.85
CA VAL A 36 -2.15 14.76 -11.22
C VAL A 36 -1.36 13.88 -12.17
N LYS A 37 -2.05 12.98 -12.88
CA LYS A 37 -1.48 12.14 -13.94
C LYS A 37 -1.45 12.89 -15.26
N GLU A 38 -2.52 13.62 -15.58
CA GLU A 38 -2.65 14.40 -16.81
C GLU A 38 -3.47 15.66 -16.56
N HIS A 39 -3.15 16.75 -17.25
CA HIS A 39 -3.93 17.97 -17.26
C HIS A 39 -3.91 18.62 -18.65
N ARG A 40 -5.09 18.89 -19.22
CA ARG A 40 -5.25 19.52 -20.54
C ARG A 40 -6.52 20.37 -20.59
N ASN A 41 -6.41 21.67 -20.87
CA ASN A 41 -7.55 22.57 -21.11
C ASN A 41 -8.68 22.47 -20.05
N GLY A 42 -8.30 22.39 -18.76
CA GLY A 42 -9.26 22.26 -17.65
C GLY A 42 -9.83 20.85 -17.44
N TYR A 43 -9.39 19.87 -18.23
CA TYR A 43 -9.61 18.45 -17.96
C TYR A 43 -8.43 17.90 -17.14
N TRP A 44 -8.74 17.19 -16.07
CA TRP A 44 -7.78 16.65 -15.12
C TRP A 44 -7.98 15.15 -14.95
N VAL A 45 -6.89 14.39 -15.05
CA VAL A 45 -6.84 12.97 -14.67
C VAL A 45 -6.01 12.85 -13.41
N LEU A 46 -6.64 12.37 -12.35
CA LEU A 46 -6.06 12.23 -11.02
C LEU A 46 -5.95 10.75 -10.68
N ASN A 47 -4.79 10.32 -10.20
CA ASN A 47 -4.57 8.94 -9.78
C ASN A 47 -4.25 8.88 -8.29
N LYS A 48 -4.84 7.90 -7.60
CA LYS A 48 -4.41 7.48 -6.27
C LYS A 48 -3.73 6.11 -6.40
N PRO A 49 -2.46 5.97 -5.99
CA PRO A 49 -1.77 4.70 -6.11
C PRO A 49 -2.36 3.68 -5.13
N ALA A 50 -2.43 2.42 -5.54
CA ALA A 50 -2.76 1.32 -4.62
C ALA A 50 -1.73 1.26 -3.49
N ARG A 51 -2.18 0.88 -2.29
CA ARG A 51 -1.35 0.69 -1.09
C ARG A 51 -1.74 -0.60 -0.38
N LEU A 52 -0.76 -1.23 0.27
CA LEU A 52 -0.98 -2.36 1.16
C LEU A 52 -0.46 -1.97 2.53
N ILE A 53 -1.37 -1.50 3.39
CA ILE A 53 -1.04 -1.01 4.72
C ILE A 53 -1.10 -2.18 5.69
N VAL A 54 0.03 -2.51 6.30
CA VAL A 54 0.16 -3.60 7.26
C VAL A 54 0.52 -3.01 8.62
N THR A 55 -0.24 -3.36 9.64
CA THR A 55 0.04 -3.00 11.03
C THR A 55 0.79 -4.16 11.67
N LEU A 56 2.02 -3.89 12.07
CA LEU A 56 2.95 -4.84 12.66
C LEU A 56 3.18 -4.47 14.13
N ALA A 57 3.33 -5.48 14.98
CA ALA A 57 3.76 -5.35 16.36
C ALA A 57 5.00 -6.20 16.62
N ASP A 58 5.97 -5.61 17.30
CA ASP A 58 7.06 -6.32 17.96
C ASP A 58 6.95 -6.16 19.48
N SER A 59 7.93 -6.69 20.22
CA SER A 59 7.99 -6.58 21.68
C SER A 59 8.05 -5.13 22.21
N SER A 60 8.41 -4.17 21.37
CA SER A 60 8.71 -2.78 21.74
C SER A 60 7.70 -1.75 21.22
N CYS A 61 7.08 -1.99 20.06
CA CYS A 61 6.23 -1.00 19.40
C CYS A 61 5.27 -1.59 18.36
N GLN A 62 4.26 -0.78 18.01
CA GLN A 62 3.42 -1.00 16.84
C GLN A 62 3.81 -0.04 15.72
N ARG A 63 3.89 -0.54 14.49
CA ARG A 63 4.23 0.25 13.30
C ARG A 63 3.25 -0.03 12.17
N VAL A 64 2.97 1.00 11.39
CA VAL A 64 2.11 0.92 10.20
C VAL A 64 2.99 1.14 8.97
N VAL A 65 3.07 0.15 8.10
CA VAL A 65 3.98 0.15 6.94
C VAL A 65 3.22 -0.12 5.65
N ASN A 66 3.63 0.52 4.56
CA ASN A 66 3.10 0.24 3.23
C ASN A 66 3.96 -0.84 2.55
N MET A 67 3.55 -2.11 2.68
CA MET A 67 4.30 -3.28 2.18
C MET A 67 4.03 -3.63 0.72
N LYS A 68 3.38 -2.73 -0.05
CA LYS A 68 3.01 -3.00 -1.44
C LYS A 68 4.20 -3.50 -2.27
N ASN A 69 5.33 -2.79 -2.19
CA ASN A 69 6.48 -3.10 -3.03
C ASN A 69 7.14 -4.41 -2.60
N ASP A 70 7.24 -4.65 -1.29
CA ASP A 70 7.83 -5.87 -0.73
C ASP A 70 7.03 -7.11 -1.13
N VAL A 71 5.70 -7.04 -1.02
CA VAL A 71 4.80 -8.14 -1.42
C VAL A 71 4.85 -8.36 -2.93
N CYS A 72 4.82 -7.30 -3.73
CA CYS A 72 5.00 -7.41 -5.19
C CYS A 72 6.34 -8.07 -5.54
N TYR A 73 7.41 -7.67 -4.88
CA TYR A 73 8.75 -8.21 -5.11
C TYR A 73 8.83 -9.70 -4.75
N PHE A 74 8.34 -10.07 -3.55
CA PHE A 74 8.32 -11.45 -3.07
C PHE A 74 7.58 -12.40 -4.01
N TYR A 75 6.40 -12.01 -4.49
CA TYR A 75 5.61 -12.83 -5.43
C TYR A 75 5.98 -12.64 -6.90
N LYS A 76 7.01 -11.83 -7.20
CA LYS A 76 7.44 -11.49 -8.58
C LYS A 76 6.30 -10.93 -9.43
N GLN A 77 5.48 -10.06 -8.83
CA GLN A 77 4.35 -9.41 -9.47
C GLN A 77 4.65 -7.94 -9.74
N GLN A 78 4.24 -7.45 -10.92
CA GLN A 78 4.42 -6.03 -11.26
C GLN A 78 3.43 -5.11 -10.53
N ARG A 79 2.26 -5.64 -10.15
CA ARG A 79 1.17 -4.87 -9.54
C ARG A 79 0.55 -5.63 -8.38
N ILE A 80 0.20 -4.88 -7.34
CA ILE A 80 -0.62 -5.40 -6.25
C ILE A 80 -2.07 -5.52 -6.73
N SER A 81 -2.74 -6.60 -6.36
CA SER A 81 -4.15 -6.84 -6.63
C SER A 81 -4.81 -7.44 -5.40
N GLU A 82 -6.14 -7.35 -5.30
CA GLU A 82 -6.89 -7.97 -4.19
C GLU A 82 -6.61 -9.47 -4.07
N LYS A 83 -6.53 -10.18 -5.21
CA LYS A 83 -6.18 -11.60 -5.25
C LYS A 83 -4.80 -11.88 -4.66
N LEU A 84 -3.82 -11.02 -4.96
CA LEU A 84 -2.48 -11.15 -4.41
C LEU A 84 -2.46 -10.88 -2.90
N VAL A 85 -3.21 -9.88 -2.43
CA VAL A 85 -3.35 -9.59 -0.99
C VAL A 85 -4.04 -10.74 -0.26
N TYR A 86 -5.07 -11.32 -0.85
CA TYR A 86 -5.74 -12.50 -0.29
C TYR A 86 -4.78 -13.67 -0.16
N LYS A 87 -3.98 -13.94 -1.20
CA LYS A 87 -2.93 -14.95 -1.16
C LYS A 87 -1.91 -14.67 -0.05
N PHE A 88 -1.41 -13.43 0.02
CA PHE A 88 -0.48 -12.99 1.07
C PHE A 88 -1.01 -13.24 2.47
N ARG A 89 -2.27 -12.85 2.72
CA ARG A 89 -2.93 -13.09 4.01
C ARG A 89 -3.02 -14.58 4.35
N ASN A 90 -3.35 -15.42 3.38
CA ASN A 90 -3.43 -16.86 3.59
C ASN A 90 -2.06 -17.48 3.84
N ASP A 91 -1.04 -17.07 3.08
CA ASP A 91 0.33 -17.57 3.23
C ASP A 91 0.91 -17.19 4.60
N ILE A 92 0.59 -16.00 5.13
CA ILE A 92 0.87 -15.62 6.52
C ILE A 92 0.15 -16.54 7.50
N ASN A 93 -1.17 -16.69 7.36
CA ASN A 93 -1.99 -17.47 8.30
C ASN A 93 -1.58 -18.95 8.34
N ASN A 94 -1.13 -19.47 7.21
CA ASN A 94 -0.62 -20.84 7.07
C ASN A 94 0.83 -20.99 7.55
N GLY A 95 1.48 -19.90 8.00
CA GLY A 95 2.87 -19.91 8.44
C GLY A 95 3.89 -20.07 7.32
N ILE A 96 3.49 -19.90 6.06
CA ILE A 96 4.37 -19.97 4.89
C ILE A 96 5.24 -18.72 4.81
N ILE A 97 4.71 -17.56 5.19
CA ILE A 97 5.41 -16.29 5.19
C ILE A 97 5.58 -15.81 6.63
N THR A 98 6.81 -15.40 6.96
CA THR A 98 7.11 -14.68 8.19
C THR A 98 7.65 -13.29 7.87
N ILE A 99 7.16 -12.29 8.60
CA ILE A 99 7.63 -10.91 8.48
C ILE A 99 8.63 -10.64 9.60
N PHE A 100 9.80 -10.12 9.23
CA PHE A 100 10.81 -9.65 10.15
C PHE A 100 10.96 -8.14 10.05
N ILE A 101 11.16 -7.48 11.19
CA ILE A 101 11.42 -6.03 11.27
C ILE A 101 12.79 -5.80 11.90
N ASP A 102 13.54 -4.84 11.36
CA ASP A 102 14.75 -4.32 12.01
C ASP A 102 14.48 -3.07 12.86
N GLU A 103 15.49 -2.63 13.60
CA GLU A 103 15.41 -1.46 14.47
C GLU A 103 15.04 -0.16 13.72
N TYR A 104 15.40 -0.07 12.43
CA TYR A 104 15.12 1.05 11.54
C TYR A 104 13.72 0.99 10.91
N GLY A 105 12.98 -0.11 11.08
CA GLY A 105 11.64 -0.31 10.51
C GLY A 105 11.62 -0.89 9.11
N ASN A 106 12.76 -1.38 8.60
CA ASN A 106 12.77 -2.13 7.35
C ASN A 106 12.12 -3.50 7.57
N CYS A 107 11.28 -3.90 6.62
CA CYS A 107 10.58 -5.17 6.67
C CYS A 107 11.24 -6.16 5.71
N LEU A 108 11.44 -7.39 6.16
CA LEU A 108 11.88 -8.50 5.34
C LEU A 108 10.82 -9.61 5.34
N LEU A 109 10.46 -10.08 4.14
CA LEU A 109 9.59 -11.24 3.94
C LEU A 109 10.48 -12.47 3.75
N SER A 110 10.28 -13.49 4.58
CA SER A 110 10.94 -14.79 4.47
C SER A 110 9.93 -15.93 4.38
#